data_AF-A0A0J7KUH6-F1
#
_entry.id   AF-A0A0J7KUH6-F1
#
_cell.length_a   1.000
_cell.length_b   1.000
_cell.length_c   1.000
_cell.angle_alpha   90.00
_cell.angle_beta   90.00
_cell.angle_gamma   90.00
#
_symmetry.space_group_name_H-M   'P 1'
#
loop_
_entity.id
_entity.type
_entity.pdbx_description
1 polymer ?
#
loop_
_entity_poly.entity_id
_entity_poly.type
_entity_poly.pdbx_seq_one_letter_code
_entity_poly.pdbx_strand_id
1 'polypeptide(L)'
;MWGRANMAAVILLLGWLYVFARAEAGNAEVTSADAEAEAILERAATWLWSQRDKDAGWGNDTHRVLLVLRLVNLSRDDVTPPAPSLELQLTAKQMELEIVLLLWRHREVGFSPVRLARYTLALNAMCMDPRQFHGHDLIGTLQHHEPPTDYEFTLTALAACSAQAHVRKRQMRRLLDIASAPQNHNVGELP
;
A
#
# COMPACT_ATOMS: atom_id res chain seq x y z
N MET A 1 24.32 31.46 -55.17
CA MET A 1 24.10 31.50 -53.71
C MET A 1 22.93 30.60 -53.32
N TRP A 2 23.00 29.27 -53.46
CA TRP A 2 21.87 28.35 -53.22
C TRP A 2 22.28 27.12 -52.36
N GLY A 3 23.29 27.27 -51.50
CA GLY A 3 23.83 26.15 -50.70
C GLY A 3 23.52 26.18 -49.20
N ARG A 4 23.07 27.32 -48.64
CA ARG A 4 22.96 27.48 -47.17
C ARG A 4 21.55 27.23 -46.63
N ALA A 5 20.51 27.50 -47.41
CA ALA A 5 19.12 27.28 -46.99
C ALA A 5 18.76 25.78 -46.90
N ASN A 6 19.37 24.95 -47.75
CA ASN A 6 19.08 23.51 -47.80
C ASN A 6 19.69 22.74 -46.61
N MET A 7 20.86 23.18 -46.12
CA MET A 7 21.55 22.55 -44.99
C MET A 7 20.80 22.76 -43.66
N ALA A 8 20.19 23.93 -43.45
CA ALA A 8 19.41 24.21 -42.24
C ALA A 8 18.14 23.35 -42.17
N ALA A 9 17.46 23.12 -43.29
CA ALA A 9 16.28 22.26 -43.36
C ALA A 9 16.61 20.79 -43.06
N VAL A 10 17.75 20.29 -43.55
CA VAL A 10 18.21 18.93 -43.29
C VAL A 10 18.58 18.72 -41.82
N ILE A 11 19.24 19.70 -41.19
CA ILE A 11 19.59 19.64 -39.76
C ILE A 11 18.33 19.68 -38.88
N LEU A 12 17.34 20.50 -39.23
CA LEU A 12 16.07 20.55 -38.51
C LEU A 12 15.29 19.24 -38.65
N LEU A 13 15.24 18.64 -39.85
CA LEU A 13 14.61 17.34 -40.09
C LEU A 13 15.30 16.21 -39.33
N LEU A 14 16.63 16.16 -39.36
CA LEU A 14 17.40 15.16 -38.60
C LEU A 14 17.24 15.34 -37.09
N GLY A 15 17.21 16.58 -36.60
CA GLY A 15 16.94 16.90 -35.20
C GLY A 15 15.53 16.48 -34.77
N TRP A 16 14.53 16.72 -35.62
CA TRP A 16 13.15 16.28 -35.37
C TRP A 16 13.04 14.75 -35.37
N LEU A 17 13.60 14.08 -36.37
CA LEU A 17 13.62 12.61 -36.44
C LEU A 17 14.34 11.99 -35.24
N TYR A 18 15.43 12.60 -34.78
CA TYR A 18 16.15 12.13 -33.59
C TYR A 18 15.33 12.29 -32.30
N VAL A 19 14.61 13.41 -32.14
CA VAL A 19 13.72 13.63 -30.99
C VAL A 19 12.54 12.65 -31.03
N PHE A 20 11.91 12.44 -32.19
CA PHE A 20 10.82 11.48 -32.35
C PHE A 20 11.29 10.05 -32.08
N ALA A 21 12.42 9.62 -32.65
CA ALA A 21 12.97 8.28 -32.42
C ALA A 21 13.34 8.04 -30.94
N ARG A 22 13.86 9.06 -30.25
CA ARG A 22 14.23 8.96 -28.83
C ARG A 22 13.00 8.94 -27.91
N ALA A 23 11.94 9.67 -28.27
CA ALA A 23 10.68 9.64 -27.54
C ALA A 23 9.95 8.30 -27.72
N GLU A 24 9.98 7.72 -28.92
CA GLU A 24 9.36 6.43 -29.23
C GLU A 24 10.10 5.26 -28.57
N ALA A 25 11.44 5.29 -28.56
CA ALA A 25 12.25 4.31 -27.83
C ALA A 25 12.04 4.40 -26.30
N GLY A 26 11.97 5.61 -25.75
CA GLY A 26 11.69 5.81 -24.31
C GLY A 26 10.30 5.32 -23.91
N ASN A 27 9.28 5.55 -24.73
CA ASN A 27 7.93 5.02 -24.48
C ASN A 27 7.87 3.49 -24.64
N ALA A 28 8.59 2.92 -25.61
CA ALA A 28 8.64 1.46 -25.78
C ALA A 28 9.34 0.75 -24.60
N GLU A 29 10.40 1.34 -24.05
CA GLU A 29 11.13 0.79 -22.91
C GLU A 29 10.30 0.86 -21.61
N VAL A 30 9.60 1.98 -21.37
CA VAL A 30 8.69 2.16 -20.22
C VAL A 30 7.49 1.19 -20.29
N THR A 31 6.83 1.11 -21.46
CA THR A 31 5.69 0.20 -21.64
C THR A 31 6.08 -1.29 -21.52
N SER A 32 7.31 -1.66 -21.90
CA SER A 32 7.83 -3.01 -21.71
C SER A 32 8.05 -3.35 -20.23
N ALA A 33 8.62 -2.43 -19.46
CA ALA A 33 8.86 -2.63 -18.03
C ALA A 33 7.55 -2.71 -17.23
N ASP A 34 6.57 -1.88 -17.58
CA ASP A 34 5.24 -1.88 -16.95
C ASP A 34 4.49 -3.19 -17.22
N ALA A 35 4.58 -3.72 -18.45
CA ALA A 35 3.98 -5.01 -18.80
C ALA A 35 4.63 -6.19 -18.07
N GLU A 36 5.96 -6.16 -17.87
CA GLU A 36 6.66 -7.17 -17.07
C GLU A 36 6.25 -7.10 -15.60
N ALA A 37 6.18 -5.89 -15.03
CA ALA A 37 5.74 -5.68 -13.65
C ALA A 37 4.32 -6.21 -13.41
N GLU A 38 3.38 -5.92 -14.31
CA GLU A 38 2.01 -6.40 -14.21
C GLU A 38 1.93 -7.94 -14.29
N ALA A 39 2.74 -8.56 -15.16
CA ALA A 39 2.80 -10.01 -15.25
C ALA A 39 3.36 -10.67 -13.97
N ILE A 40 4.33 -10.02 -13.32
CA ILE A 40 4.87 -10.47 -12.02
C ILE A 40 3.79 -10.32 -10.93
N LEU A 41 3.08 -9.20 -10.88
CA LEU A 41 2.00 -8.96 -9.92
C LEU A 41 0.87 -9.98 -10.06
N GLU A 42 0.43 -10.27 -11.29
CA GLU A 42 -0.59 -11.28 -11.56
C GLU A 42 -0.17 -12.67 -11.10
N ARG A 43 1.10 -13.05 -11.36
CA ARG A 43 1.64 -14.34 -10.88
C ARG A 43 1.70 -14.39 -9.36
N ALA A 44 2.13 -13.30 -8.72
CA ALA A 44 2.21 -13.20 -7.26
C ALA A 44 0.81 -13.26 -6.61
N ALA A 45 -0.18 -12.56 -7.18
CA ALA A 45 -1.56 -12.60 -6.73
C ALA A 45 -2.16 -14.01 -6.87
N THR A 46 -1.92 -14.67 -8.01
CA THR A 46 -2.36 -16.06 -8.23
C THR A 46 -1.73 -17.01 -7.23
N TRP A 47 -0.43 -16.85 -6.94
CA TRP A 47 0.25 -17.64 -5.92
C TRP A 47 -0.37 -17.39 -4.54
N LEU A 48 -0.61 -16.14 -4.14
CA LEU A 48 -1.25 -15.82 -2.86
C LEU A 48 -2.60 -16.53 -2.71
N TRP A 49 -3.47 -16.45 -3.72
CA TRP A 49 -4.77 -17.15 -3.72
C TRP A 49 -4.62 -18.67 -3.57
N SER A 50 -3.57 -19.28 -4.14
CA SER A 50 -3.31 -20.72 -3.98
C SER A 50 -2.91 -21.11 -2.54
N GLN A 51 -2.39 -20.17 -1.75
CA GLN A 51 -1.95 -20.41 -0.36
C GLN A 51 -3.07 -20.20 0.67
N ARG A 52 -4.28 -19.86 0.23
CA ARG A 52 -5.39 -19.56 1.14
C ARG A 52 -5.88 -20.82 1.87
N ASP A 53 -6.10 -20.68 3.17
CA ASP A 53 -6.61 -21.74 4.02
C ASP A 53 -8.11 -22.02 3.79
N LYS A 54 -8.58 -23.15 4.33
CA LYS A 54 -9.98 -23.62 4.22
C LYS A 54 -11.01 -22.69 4.87
N ASP A 55 -10.56 -21.80 5.76
CA ASP A 55 -11.38 -20.78 6.43
C ASP A 55 -11.41 -19.45 5.65
N ALA A 56 -10.90 -19.45 4.41
CA ALA A 56 -10.74 -18.27 3.56
C ALA A 56 -9.75 -17.22 4.10
N GLY A 57 -8.85 -17.60 5.02
CA GLY A 57 -7.78 -16.76 5.57
C GLY A 57 -6.37 -17.19 5.18
N TRP A 58 -5.38 -16.58 5.84
CA TRP A 58 -3.95 -16.94 5.80
C TRP A 58 -3.39 -17.01 7.22
N GLY A 59 -4.14 -17.65 8.12
CA GLY A 59 -3.83 -17.68 9.55
C GLY A 59 -3.59 -16.28 10.15
N ASN A 60 -2.37 -16.00 10.59
CA ASN A 60 -2.03 -14.71 11.21
C ASN A 60 -1.79 -13.57 10.20
N ASP A 61 -1.75 -13.87 8.90
CA ASP A 61 -1.39 -12.91 7.85
C ASP A 61 -2.57 -12.48 6.97
N THR A 62 -3.80 -12.93 7.28
CA THR A 62 -5.03 -12.59 6.52
C THR A 62 -5.12 -11.09 6.20
N HIS A 63 -4.89 -10.23 7.18
CA HIS A 63 -4.93 -8.78 7.01
C HIS A 63 -3.84 -8.24 6.07
N ARG A 64 -2.65 -8.85 6.05
CA ARG A 64 -1.55 -8.41 5.19
C ARG A 64 -1.83 -8.80 3.75
N VAL A 65 -2.23 -10.04 3.54
CA VAL A 65 -2.55 -10.56 2.21
C VAL A 65 -3.73 -9.79 1.64
N LEU A 66 -4.78 -9.55 2.43
CA LEU A 66 -5.93 -8.78 1.98
C LEU A 66 -5.56 -7.34 1.61
N LEU A 67 -4.73 -6.67 2.44
CA LEU A 67 -4.22 -5.34 2.14
C LEU A 67 -3.45 -5.31 0.81
N VAL A 68 -2.50 -6.25 0.61
CA VAL A 68 -1.70 -6.32 -0.62
C VAL A 68 -2.58 -6.59 -1.84
N LEU A 69 -3.49 -7.56 -1.78
CA LEU A 69 -4.40 -7.87 -2.87
C LEU A 69 -5.28 -6.67 -3.25
N ARG A 70 -5.70 -5.86 -2.28
CA ARG A 70 -6.44 -4.62 -2.57
C ARG A 70 -5.56 -3.54 -3.16
N LEU A 71 -4.36 -3.34 -2.65
CA LEU A 71 -3.44 -2.34 -3.21
C LEU A 71 -3.08 -2.65 -4.67
N VAL A 72 -2.86 -3.93 -5.00
CA VAL A 72 -2.63 -4.37 -6.40
C VAL A 72 -3.84 -4.13 -7.29
N ASN A 73 -5.06 -4.36 -6.78
CA ASN A 73 -6.26 -4.10 -7.55
C ASN A 73 -6.55 -2.60 -7.72
N LEU A 74 -6.17 -1.78 -6.74
CA LEU A 74 -6.30 -0.32 -6.76
C LEU A 74 -5.21 0.37 -7.60
N SER A 75 -4.06 -0.27 -7.83
CA SER A 75 -3.00 0.29 -8.68
C SER A 75 -3.31 0.21 -10.17
N ARG A 76 -4.36 -0.52 -10.56
CA ARG A 76 -4.86 -0.53 -11.93
C ARG A 76 -5.58 0.78 -12.17
N ASP A 77 -5.26 1.47 -13.28
CA ASP A 77 -5.82 2.77 -13.70
C ASP A 77 -7.35 2.78 -13.94
N ASP A 78 -8.07 1.76 -13.49
CA ASP A 78 -9.52 1.72 -13.55
C ASP A 78 -10.12 2.77 -12.61
N VAL A 79 -10.83 3.73 -13.21
CA VAL A 79 -11.55 4.83 -12.53
C VAL A 79 -12.52 4.32 -11.45
N THR A 80 -12.94 3.05 -11.54
CA THR A 80 -13.80 2.40 -10.56
C THR A 80 -13.25 1.02 -10.20
N PRO A 81 -12.91 0.75 -8.93
CA PRO A 81 -12.43 -0.56 -8.54
C PRO A 81 -13.53 -1.61 -8.79
N PRO A 82 -13.20 -2.77 -9.37
CA PRO A 82 -14.20 -3.81 -9.62
C PRO A 82 -14.82 -4.28 -8.31
N ALA A 83 -16.09 -4.68 -8.38
CA ALA A 83 -16.81 -5.25 -7.25
C ALA A 83 -15.99 -6.41 -6.65
N PRO A 84 -15.93 -6.54 -5.32
CA PRO A 84 -15.12 -7.57 -4.69
C PRO A 84 -15.64 -8.96 -5.10
N SER A 85 -14.74 -9.82 -5.56
CA SER A 85 -15.07 -11.22 -5.86
C SER A 85 -15.61 -11.93 -4.61
N LEU A 86 -16.38 -13.01 -4.79
CA LEU A 86 -16.88 -13.80 -3.67
C LEU A 86 -15.74 -14.24 -2.74
N GLU A 87 -14.60 -14.63 -3.32
CA GLU A 87 -13.42 -15.03 -2.58
C GLU A 87 -12.87 -13.92 -1.69
N LEU A 88 -12.83 -12.70 -2.22
CA LEU A 88 -12.42 -11.52 -1.47
C LEU A 88 -13.41 -11.16 -0.37
N GLN A 89 -14.71 -11.33 -0.61
CA GLN A 89 -15.75 -11.11 0.40
C GLN A 89 -15.64 -12.11 1.56
N LEU A 90 -15.38 -13.38 1.26
CA LEU A 90 -15.17 -14.41 2.29
C LEU A 90 -13.94 -14.10 3.14
N THR A 91 -12.81 -13.75 2.51
CA THR A 91 -11.61 -13.33 3.25
C THR A 91 -11.86 -12.09 4.09
N ALA A 92 -12.61 -11.10 3.57
CA ALA A 92 -12.97 -9.92 4.36
C ALA A 92 -13.78 -10.31 5.60
N LYS A 93 -14.74 -11.22 5.48
CA LYS A 93 -15.51 -11.72 6.63
C LYS A 93 -14.67 -12.51 7.63
N GLN A 94 -13.73 -13.33 7.15
CA GLN A 94 -12.78 -14.00 8.02
C GLN A 94 -11.93 -13.00 8.82
N MET A 95 -11.43 -11.95 8.16
CA MET A 95 -10.72 -10.86 8.83
C MET A 95 -11.59 -10.11 9.87
N GLU A 96 -12.86 -9.83 9.56
CA GLU A 96 -13.78 -9.22 10.53
C GLU A 96 -13.92 -10.08 11.81
N LEU A 97 -14.02 -11.41 11.67
CA LEU A 97 -14.06 -12.33 12.80
C LEU A 97 -12.76 -12.29 13.61
N GLU A 98 -11.60 -12.27 12.96
CA GLU A 98 -10.31 -12.13 13.64
C GLU A 98 -10.21 -10.83 14.46
N ILE A 99 -10.73 -9.71 13.94
CA ILE A 99 -10.79 -8.44 14.66
C ILE A 99 -11.69 -8.56 15.89
N VAL A 100 -12.89 -9.10 15.74
CA VAL A 100 -13.83 -9.28 16.86
C VAL A 100 -13.21 -10.18 17.94
N LEU A 101 -12.52 -11.26 17.56
CA LEU A 101 -11.81 -12.13 18.49
C LEU A 101 -10.66 -11.40 19.21
N LEU A 102 -9.90 -10.55 18.51
CA LEU A 102 -8.86 -9.72 19.11
C LEU A 102 -9.45 -8.76 20.16
N LEU A 103 -10.58 -8.14 19.86
CA LEU A 103 -11.25 -7.21 20.78
C LEU A 103 -11.86 -7.93 21.98
N TRP A 104 -12.47 -9.11 21.78
CA TRP A 104 -13.13 -9.84 22.85
C TRP A 104 -12.12 -10.53 23.79
N ARG A 105 -11.12 -11.22 23.23
CA ARG A 105 -10.15 -12.03 23.99
C ARG A 105 -8.92 -11.24 24.46
N HIS A 106 -8.94 -9.91 24.41
CA HIS A 106 -7.81 -9.06 24.80
C HIS A 106 -7.34 -9.31 26.25
N ARG A 107 -8.23 -9.76 27.14
CA ARG A 107 -7.87 -10.10 28.54
C ARG A 107 -7.12 -11.42 28.67
N GLU A 108 -7.36 -12.36 27.77
CA GLU A 108 -6.75 -13.70 27.81
C GLU A 108 -5.42 -13.73 27.05
N VAL A 109 -5.38 -13.11 25.87
CA VAL A 109 -4.25 -13.22 24.92
C VAL A 109 -3.39 -11.95 24.89
N GLY A 110 -3.83 -10.89 25.57
CA GLY A 110 -3.21 -9.57 25.50
C GLY A 110 -3.67 -8.78 24.28
N PHE A 111 -3.66 -7.46 24.41
CA PHE A 111 -3.99 -6.54 23.32
C PHE A 111 -2.74 -6.25 22.47
N SER A 112 -2.84 -6.45 21.15
CA SER A 112 -1.75 -6.13 20.21
C SER A 112 -2.10 -4.89 19.38
N PRO A 113 -1.53 -3.70 19.69
CA PRO A 113 -1.79 -2.48 18.92
C PRO A 113 -1.30 -2.60 17.49
N VAL A 114 -0.21 -3.34 17.26
CA VAL A 114 0.34 -3.62 15.93
C VAL A 114 -0.65 -4.40 15.08
N ARG A 115 -1.23 -5.46 15.63
CA ARG A 115 -2.17 -6.30 14.91
C ARG A 115 -3.44 -5.50 14.58
N LEU A 116 -3.96 -4.74 15.55
CA LEU A 116 -5.10 -3.86 15.31
C LEU A 116 -4.79 -2.80 14.23
N ALA A 117 -3.62 -2.17 14.27
CA ALA A 117 -3.21 -1.19 13.25
C ALA A 117 -3.19 -1.81 11.85
N ARG A 118 -2.67 -3.03 11.69
CA ARG A 118 -2.67 -3.70 10.38
C ARG A 118 -4.08 -4.07 9.92
N TYR A 119 -4.97 -4.52 10.81
CA TYR A 119 -6.38 -4.70 10.48
C TYR A 119 -7.03 -3.40 10.01
N THR A 120 -6.78 -2.27 10.68
CA THR A 120 -7.35 -0.99 10.27
C THR A 120 -6.85 -0.52 8.90
N LEU A 121 -5.58 -0.77 8.56
CA LEU A 121 -5.05 -0.52 7.21
C LEU A 121 -5.74 -1.38 6.15
N ALA A 122 -5.95 -2.67 6.44
CA ALA A 122 -6.69 -3.56 5.55
C ALA A 122 -8.15 -3.14 5.38
N LEU A 123 -8.84 -2.72 6.45
CA LEU A 123 -10.19 -2.16 6.38
C LEU A 123 -10.25 -0.93 5.46
N ASN A 124 -9.31 0.01 5.62
CA ASN A 124 -9.23 1.20 4.76
C ASN A 124 -9.03 0.82 3.28
N ALA A 125 -8.17 -0.16 2.97
CA ALA A 125 -7.94 -0.63 1.60
C ALA A 125 -9.17 -1.39 1.01
N MET A 126 -10.02 -1.92 1.88
CA MET A 126 -11.33 -2.47 1.52
C MET A 126 -12.44 -1.41 1.46
N CYS A 127 -12.10 -0.12 1.62
CA CYS A 127 -13.05 0.99 1.68
C CYS A 127 -14.07 0.87 2.82
N MET A 128 -13.68 0.26 3.94
CA MET A 128 -14.47 0.15 5.16
C MET A 128 -13.95 1.12 6.23
N ASP A 129 -14.82 1.86 6.91
CA ASP A 129 -14.41 2.82 7.94
C ASP A 129 -14.09 2.12 9.28
N PRO A 130 -12.82 2.06 9.71
CA PRO A 130 -12.43 1.41 10.97
C PRO A 130 -12.89 2.17 12.22
N ARG A 131 -13.37 3.41 12.10
CA ARG A 131 -13.93 4.19 13.22
C ARG A 131 -15.35 3.75 13.58
N GLN A 132 -16.01 3.03 12.68
CA GLN A 132 -17.40 2.57 12.84
C GLN A 132 -17.52 1.05 12.70
N PHE A 133 -16.43 0.32 12.96
CA PHE A 133 -16.37 -1.13 12.79
C PHE A 133 -17.34 -1.84 13.74
N HIS A 134 -18.51 -2.26 13.25
CA HIS A 134 -19.54 -2.94 14.04
C HIS A 134 -19.87 -2.24 15.38
N GLY A 135 -19.85 -0.90 15.39
CA GLY A 135 -20.06 -0.09 16.59
C GLY A 135 -18.84 0.11 17.49
N HIS A 136 -17.66 -0.41 17.10
CA HIS A 136 -16.39 -0.22 17.78
C HIS A 136 -15.51 0.79 17.02
N ASP A 137 -14.97 1.77 17.75
CA ASP A 137 -13.95 2.69 17.23
C ASP A 137 -12.56 2.07 17.40
N LEU A 138 -12.07 1.42 16.35
CA LEU A 138 -10.74 0.79 16.35
C LEU A 138 -9.63 1.84 16.41
N ILE A 139 -9.85 3.00 15.80
CA ILE A 139 -8.85 4.08 15.77
C ILE A 139 -8.75 4.74 17.14
N GLY A 140 -9.88 5.02 17.79
CA GLY A 140 -9.92 5.48 19.18
C GLY A 140 -9.21 4.51 20.12
N THR A 141 -9.38 3.19 19.92
CA THR A 141 -8.69 2.15 20.68
C THR A 141 -7.17 2.22 20.50
N LEU A 142 -6.68 2.38 19.27
CA LEU A 142 -5.26 2.56 18.96
C LEU A 142 -4.69 3.84 19.58
N GLN A 143 -5.44 4.95 19.51
CA GLN A 143 -4.98 6.25 20.01
C GLN A 143 -4.99 6.37 21.54
N HIS A 144 -5.72 5.50 22.24
CA HIS A 144 -5.76 5.50 23.70
C HIS A 144 -4.45 4.97 24.32
N HIS A 145 -3.73 4.11 23.62
CA HIS A 145 -2.51 3.48 24.10
C HIS A 145 -1.33 3.87 23.22
N GLU A 146 -0.39 4.65 23.77
CA GLU A 146 0.83 4.99 23.03
C GLU A 146 1.79 3.77 23.03
N PRO A 147 2.19 3.25 21.87
CA PRO A 147 3.08 2.10 21.82
C PRO A 147 4.51 2.44 22.30
N PRO A 148 5.21 1.46 22.91
CA PRO A 148 6.54 1.69 23.49
C PRO A 148 7.63 1.83 22.43
N THR A 149 7.54 1.11 21.31
CA THR A 149 8.57 1.13 20.27
C THR A 149 8.21 2.07 19.12
N ASP A 150 9.22 2.59 18.43
CA ASP A 150 9.03 3.52 17.33
C ASP A 150 8.34 2.89 16.12
N TYR A 151 8.62 1.60 15.82
CA TYR A 151 7.90 0.86 14.77
C TYR A 151 6.40 0.75 15.07
N GLU A 152 6.04 0.39 16.29
CA GLU A 152 4.63 0.26 16.66
C GLU A 152 3.94 1.62 16.68
N PHE A 153 4.62 2.64 17.21
CA PHE A 153 4.13 4.01 17.22
C PHE A 153 3.89 4.55 15.80
N THR A 154 4.85 4.39 14.90
CA THR A 154 4.73 4.82 13.50
C THR A 154 3.61 4.08 12.77
N LEU A 155 3.49 2.77 12.96
CA LEU A 155 2.44 1.98 12.32
C LEU A 155 1.03 2.33 12.82
N THR A 156 0.86 2.56 14.13
CA THR A 156 -0.43 2.98 14.71
C THR A 156 -0.81 4.40 14.27
N ALA A 157 0.17 5.29 14.14
CA ALA A 157 -0.05 6.63 13.58
C ALA A 157 -0.42 6.58 12.09
N LEU A 158 0.23 5.72 11.30
CA LEU A 158 -0.10 5.48 9.89
C LEU A 158 -1.55 4.97 9.77
N ALA A 159 -1.94 3.98 10.57
CA ALA A 159 -3.30 3.46 10.62
C ALA A 159 -4.35 4.56 10.91
N ALA A 160 -4.09 5.40 11.91
CA ALA A 160 -4.98 6.52 12.24
C ALA A 160 -5.07 7.55 11.10
N CYS A 161 -3.94 7.90 10.49
CA CYS A 161 -3.89 8.84 9.37
C CYS A 161 -4.66 8.31 8.15
N SER A 162 -4.43 7.04 7.78
CA SER A 162 -5.13 6.38 6.66
C SER A 162 -6.64 6.29 6.87
N ALA A 163 -7.10 6.27 8.13
CA ALA A 163 -8.52 6.32 8.50
C ALA A 163 -9.08 7.75 8.60
N GLN A 164 -8.33 8.76 8.12
CA GLN A 164 -8.69 10.17 8.20
C GLN A 164 -8.96 10.64 9.63
N ALA A 165 -8.31 10.03 10.63
CA ALA A 165 -8.43 10.44 12.02
C ALA A 165 -7.38 11.49 12.37
N HIS A 166 -7.71 12.33 13.36
CA HIS A 166 -6.80 13.37 13.83
C HIS A 166 -5.59 12.77 14.54
N VAL A 167 -4.39 13.02 14.03
CA VAL A 167 -3.12 12.70 14.70
C VAL A 167 -2.71 13.90 15.56
N ARG A 168 -2.47 13.68 16.85
CA ARG A 168 -2.20 14.78 17.80
C ARG A 168 -0.85 15.45 17.48
N LYS A 169 -0.74 16.77 17.73
CA LYS A 169 0.52 17.54 17.55
C LYS A 169 1.73 16.93 18.26
N ARG A 170 1.54 16.32 19.43
CA ARG A 170 2.62 15.61 20.15
C ARG A 170 3.11 14.39 19.37
N GLN A 171 2.20 13.61 18.81
CA GLN A 171 2.53 12.42 18.02
C GLN A 171 3.23 12.81 16.72
N MET A 172 2.76 13.86 16.02
CA MET A 172 3.44 14.36 14.82
C MET A 172 4.88 14.80 15.08
N ARG A 173 5.15 15.47 16.19
CA ARG A 173 6.54 15.82 16.57
C ARG A 173 7.41 14.59 16.77
N ARG A 174 6.92 13.60 17.52
CA ARG A 174 7.63 12.32 17.72
C ARG A 174 7.90 11.61 16.38
N LEU A 175 6.95 11.62 15.44
CA LEU A 175 7.17 11.06 14.10
C LEU A 175 8.31 11.77 13.34
N LEU A 176 8.36 13.11 13.42
CA LEU A 176 9.44 13.89 12.82
C LEU A 176 10.79 13.60 13.49
N ASP A 177 10.81 13.48 14.82
CA ASP A 177 12.02 13.13 15.57
C ASP A 177 12.55 11.77 15.13
N ILE A 178 11.67 10.74 15.04
CA ILE A 178 12.01 9.41 14.54
C ILE A 178 12.55 9.47 13.10
N ALA A 179 11.87 10.19 12.21
CA ALA A 179 12.27 10.30 10.81
C ALA A 179 13.63 11.01 10.61
N SER A 180 13.96 11.95 11.50
CA SER A 180 15.23 12.69 11.49
C SER A 180 16.39 11.97 12.19
N ALA A 181 16.13 10.81 12.81
CA ALA A 181 17.15 10.09 13.55
C ALA A 181 18.23 9.53 12.58
N PRO A 182 19.53 9.77 12.84
CA PRO A 182 20.61 9.45 11.90
C PRO A 182 20.76 7.94 11.59
N GLN A 183 20.25 7.07 12.46
CA GLN A 183 20.21 5.61 12.22
C GLN A 183 19.36 5.24 10.98
N ASN A 184 18.41 6.09 10.56
CA ASN A 184 17.52 5.83 9.43
C ASN A 184 18.07 6.30 8.07
N HIS A 185 19.17 7.06 8.04
CA HIS A 185 19.78 7.56 6.80
C HIS A 185 20.88 6.65 6.23
N ASN A 186 21.27 5.60 6.97
CA ASN A 186 22.39 4.72 6.60
C ASN A 186 21.97 3.41 5.91
N VAL A 187 20.75 3.32 5.38
CA VAL A 187 20.27 2.11 4.65
C VAL A 187 20.96 1.95 3.26
N GLY A 188 21.86 2.86 2.89
CA GLY A 188 22.58 2.87 1.60
C GLY A 188 23.97 2.22 1.58
N GLU A 189 24.51 1.74 2.70
CA GLU A 189 25.81 1.06 2.73
C GLU A 189 25.65 -0.36 3.30
N LEU A 190 25.37 -1.30 2.40
CA LEU A 190 25.69 -2.71 2.62
C LEU A 190 27.06 -2.99 1.96
N PRO A 191 27.96 -3.75 2.63
CA PRO A 191 29.24 -4.18 2.07
C PRO A 191 29.08 -5.19 0.92
#